data_AF-A0A813DFP1-F1
#
_entry.id   AF-A0A813DFP1-F1
#
_cell.length_a   1.000
_cell.length_b   1.000
_cell.length_c   1.000
_cell.angle_alpha   90.00
_cell.angle_beta   90.00
_cell.angle_gamma   90.00
#
_symmetry.space_group_name_H-M   'P 1'
#
loop_
_entity.id
_entity.type
_entity.pdbx_description
1 polymer ?
#
loop_
_entity_poly.entity_id
_entity_poly.type
_entity_poly.pdbx_seq_one_letter_code
_entity_poly.pdbx_strand_id
1 'polypeptide(L)'
;AHGVIGPFELDPITRMSLENILSSGASRFPVRHFRDQNDPHPRDLQIHVTQDHVKVVHPGAERGSSEVLAPYSADYPKVIIHPLDTCKFRLELSEEQDKVYHFVALSRTSRDLIALLIRCFHARQYVATAFILSRLFQNPATPGAPLTSVAHYDLDIERLGDRLGKELNRNVAQLESVEKVVRNANLEKRELQAQLGETINSYTEAIEKLHQQLTPAAKGGAAASLQLQIHDARATNSRLQLELQELRPALEEEKQRSAGDDVDGPAAQARARAVEAFRAEITQLRSSISKLAGNAEQYSQRDMTISNELRRLRGDVESLNREKEGLEKCIGQADKEKSDLIENFLYVKGCLDKLQMASLASPAA
;
A
#
# COMPACT_ATOMS: atom_id res chain seq x y z
N ALA A 1 -18.29 -52.17 -3.37
CA ALA A 1 -18.61 -50.76 -3.05
C ALA A 1 -17.34 -50.14 -2.47
N HIS A 2 -16.63 -49.34 -3.28
CA HIS A 2 -15.39 -48.69 -2.86
C HIS A 2 -15.79 -47.36 -2.21
N GLY A 3 -15.58 -47.23 -0.91
CA GLY A 3 -15.86 -45.98 -0.19
C GLY A 3 -15.00 -44.86 -0.77
N VAL A 4 -15.64 -43.85 -1.33
CA VAL A 4 -14.95 -42.66 -1.83
C VAL A 4 -14.46 -41.88 -0.60
N ILE A 5 -13.14 -41.81 -0.40
CA ILE A 5 -12.52 -40.94 0.60
C ILE A 5 -12.67 -39.50 0.07
N GLY A 6 -13.78 -38.86 0.44
CA GLY A 6 -14.01 -37.43 0.24
C GLY A 6 -13.01 -36.58 1.02
N PRO A 7 -13.02 -35.24 0.86
CA PRO A 7 -12.27 -34.36 1.75
C PRO A 7 -12.66 -34.69 3.20
N PHE A 8 -11.67 -34.77 4.10
CA PHE A 8 -11.95 -34.86 5.52
C PHE A 8 -12.62 -33.54 5.94
N GLU A 9 -13.95 -33.55 5.99
CA GLU A 9 -14.72 -32.47 6.56
C GLU A 9 -14.50 -32.50 8.07
N LEU A 10 -13.59 -31.64 8.53
CA LEU A 10 -13.51 -31.30 9.94
C LEU A 10 -14.77 -30.55 10.29
N ASP A 11 -15.37 -30.87 11.43
CA ASP A 11 -16.45 -30.09 11.97
C ASP A 11 -15.98 -28.62 12.14
N PRO A 12 -16.86 -27.63 11.92
CA PRO A 12 -16.47 -26.21 11.94
C PRO A 12 -15.75 -25.79 13.23
N ILE A 13 -16.10 -26.41 14.36
CA ILE A 13 -15.54 -26.11 15.68
C ILE A 13 -14.10 -26.62 15.77
N THR A 14 -13.85 -27.87 15.39
CA THR A 14 -12.48 -28.43 15.34
C THR A 14 -11.62 -27.67 14.35
N ARG A 15 -12.17 -27.26 13.19
CA ARG A 15 -11.45 -26.44 12.22
C ARG A 15 -11.03 -25.09 12.80
N MET A 16 -11.96 -24.34 13.39
CA MET A 16 -11.65 -23.04 14.02
C MET A 16 -10.62 -23.20 15.15
N SER A 17 -10.75 -24.25 15.95
CA SER A 17 -9.80 -24.57 17.02
C SER A 17 -8.41 -24.85 16.46
N LEU A 18 -8.32 -25.62 15.37
CA LEU A 18 -7.07 -25.90 14.69
C LEU A 18 -6.44 -24.63 14.11
N GLU A 19 -7.21 -23.78 13.44
CA GLU A 19 -6.73 -22.51 12.86
C GLU A 19 -6.19 -21.56 13.95
N ASN A 20 -6.87 -21.48 15.09
CA ASN A 20 -6.42 -20.70 16.24
C ASN A 20 -5.08 -21.22 16.79
N ILE A 21 -4.94 -22.55 16.94
CA ILE A 21 -3.71 -23.16 17.43
C ILE A 21 -2.56 -23.04 16.43
N LEU A 22 -2.83 -23.18 15.14
CA LEU A 22 -1.82 -23.00 14.10
C LEU A 22 -1.30 -21.57 14.06
N SER A 23 -2.15 -20.60 14.42
CA SER A 23 -1.81 -19.18 14.53
C SER A 23 -1.00 -18.88 15.80
N SER A 24 -1.30 -19.54 16.93
CA SER A 24 -0.50 -19.39 18.17
C SER A 24 0.88 -20.07 18.09
N GLY A 25 1.05 -21.00 17.16
CA GLY A 25 2.33 -21.69 16.90
C GLY A 25 2.70 -22.76 17.93
N ALA A 26 1.89 -22.98 18.96
CA ALA A 26 2.05 -24.05 19.91
C ALA A 26 0.75 -24.40 20.63
N SER A 27 0.61 -25.66 21.02
CA SER A 27 -0.45 -26.13 21.93
C SER A 27 0.04 -27.28 22.82
N ARG A 28 -0.68 -27.49 23.93
CA ARG A 28 -0.37 -28.50 24.92
C ARG A 28 -1.58 -29.39 25.15
N PHE A 29 -1.36 -30.70 25.12
CA PHE A 29 -2.41 -31.70 25.22
C PHE A 29 -2.14 -32.62 26.41
N PRO A 30 -3.02 -32.65 27.43
CA PRO A 30 -2.95 -33.67 28.47
C PRO A 30 -3.32 -35.04 27.87
N VAL A 31 -2.53 -36.05 28.22
CA VAL A 31 -2.68 -37.44 27.74
C VAL A 31 -2.34 -38.42 28.85
N ARG A 32 -2.83 -39.65 28.74
CA ARG A 32 -2.45 -40.76 29.62
C ARG A 32 -1.52 -41.71 28.89
N HIS A 33 -0.42 -42.09 29.52
CA HIS A 33 0.55 -43.03 28.97
C HIS A 33 0.50 -44.35 29.70
N PHE A 34 0.43 -45.42 28.92
CA PHE A 34 0.47 -46.80 29.41
C PHE A 34 1.82 -47.38 29.02
N ARG A 35 2.63 -47.84 30.00
CA ARG A 35 3.90 -48.51 29.68
C ARG A 35 3.65 -49.84 28.96
N ASP A 36 2.59 -50.53 29.34
CA ASP A 36 2.11 -51.78 28.73
C ASP A 36 0.58 -51.76 28.57
N GLN A 37 0.03 -52.58 27.68
CA GLN A 37 -1.42 -52.67 27.44
C GLN A 37 -2.24 -53.00 28.71
N ASN A 38 -1.58 -53.57 29.73
CA ASN A 38 -2.17 -53.99 30.99
C ASN A 38 -1.68 -53.16 32.19
N ASP A 39 -1.07 -51.99 31.98
CA ASP A 39 -0.58 -51.15 33.08
C ASP A 39 -1.76 -50.62 33.93
N PRO A 40 -1.87 -51.02 35.22
CA PRO A 40 -2.97 -50.60 36.07
C PRO A 40 -2.88 -49.13 36.51
N HIS A 41 -1.75 -48.46 36.31
CA HIS A 41 -1.52 -47.09 36.75
C HIS A 41 -1.03 -46.20 35.60
N PRO A 42 -1.91 -45.77 34.69
CA PRO A 42 -1.54 -44.87 33.62
C PRO A 42 -0.95 -43.57 34.18
N ARG A 43 0.15 -43.13 33.58
CA ARG A 43 0.79 -41.86 33.95
C ARG A 43 0.16 -40.73 33.19
N ASP A 44 -0.29 -39.70 33.90
CA ASP A 44 -0.67 -38.45 33.24
C ASP A 44 0.60 -37.78 32.70
N LEU A 45 0.56 -37.43 31.41
CA LEU A 45 1.61 -36.79 30.64
C LEU A 45 1.02 -35.62 29.85
N GLN A 46 1.88 -34.76 29.33
CA GLN A 46 1.50 -33.65 28.46
C GLN A 46 2.33 -33.66 27.20
N ILE A 47 1.67 -33.63 26.04
CA ILE A 47 2.32 -33.47 24.74
C ILE A 47 2.30 -31.99 24.37
N HIS A 48 3.47 -31.42 24.17
CA HIS A 48 3.64 -30.06 23.69
C HIS A 48 3.96 -30.15 22.21
N VAL A 49 3.07 -29.61 21.38
CA VAL A 49 3.22 -29.58 19.92
C VAL A 49 3.51 -28.14 19.54
N THR A 50 4.70 -27.86 19.01
CA THR A 50 5.13 -26.53 18.58
C THR A 50 5.42 -26.54 17.09
N GLN A 51 5.67 -25.37 16.49
CA GLN A 51 6.09 -25.29 15.08
C GLN A 51 7.41 -26.03 14.80
N ASP A 52 8.31 -26.11 15.79
CA ASP A 52 9.68 -26.62 15.60
C ASP A 52 9.92 -28.04 16.12
N HIS A 53 9.14 -28.47 17.10
CA HIS A 53 9.35 -29.77 17.73
C HIS A 53 8.09 -30.26 18.45
N VAL A 54 8.09 -31.57 18.74
CA VAL A 54 7.13 -32.22 19.64
C VAL A 54 7.88 -32.66 20.90
N LYS A 55 7.30 -32.38 22.07
CA LYS A 55 7.88 -32.73 23.36
C LYS A 55 6.85 -33.44 24.24
N VAL A 56 7.30 -34.45 24.98
CA VAL A 56 6.49 -35.14 25.99
C VAL A 56 7.01 -34.76 27.38
N VAL A 57 6.12 -34.30 28.26
CA VAL A 57 6.45 -33.72 29.57
C VAL A 57 5.60 -34.36 30.67
N HIS A 58 6.21 -34.68 31.82
CA HIS A 58 5.50 -35.06 33.03
C HIS A 58 4.90 -33.84 33.74
N PRO A 59 3.58 -33.79 34.01
CA PRO A 59 2.97 -32.71 34.78
C PRO A 59 3.55 -32.69 36.19
N GLY A 60 4.28 -31.62 36.53
CA GLY A 60 4.93 -31.45 37.84
C GLY A 60 6.43 -31.76 37.89
N ALA A 61 7.06 -32.14 36.77
CA ALA A 61 8.52 -32.22 36.71
C ALA A 61 9.12 -30.80 36.67
N GLU A 62 9.60 -30.30 37.81
CA GLU A 62 10.53 -29.17 37.79
C GLU A 62 11.84 -29.62 37.12
N ARG A 63 12.29 -28.81 36.15
CA ARG A 63 13.55 -28.88 35.37
C ARG A 63 14.38 -30.16 35.55
N GLY A 64 14.26 -31.09 34.59
CA GLY A 64 15.32 -32.07 34.31
C GLY A 64 14.95 -33.54 34.34
N SER A 65 13.75 -33.92 34.82
CA SER A 65 13.36 -35.34 34.87
C SER A 65 12.47 -35.75 33.69
N SER A 66 13.07 -36.43 32.70
CA SER A 66 12.40 -37.18 31.61
C SER A 66 11.61 -36.36 30.59
N GLU A 67 12.18 -35.24 30.11
CA GLU A 67 11.64 -34.54 28.95
C GLU A 67 12.21 -35.15 27.66
N VAL A 68 11.35 -35.68 26.80
CA VAL A 68 11.77 -36.15 25.47
C VAL A 68 11.30 -35.16 24.43
N LEU A 69 12.28 -34.49 23.80
CA LEU A 69 12.08 -33.50 22.75
C LEU A 69 12.51 -34.10 21.41
N ALA A 70 11.66 -33.96 20.40
CA ALA A 70 11.93 -34.40 19.04
C ALA A 70 11.65 -33.28 18.04
N PRO A 71 12.68 -32.74 17.37
CA PRO A 71 12.48 -31.83 16.25
C PRO A 71 11.85 -32.55 15.06
N TYR A 72 11.18 -31.81 14.19
CA TYR A 72 10.66 -32.38 12.94
C TYR A 72 11.82 -32.78 12.03
N SER A 73 11.77 -33.99 11.51
CA SER A 73 12.73 -34.61 10.59
C SER A 73 11.97 -35.30 9.44
N ALA A 74 12.66 -35.84 8.44
CA ALA A 74 11.99 -36.49 7.29
C ALA A 74 10.96 -37.55 7.71
N ASP A 75 11.30 -38.34 8.72
CA ASP A 75 10.48 -39.45 9.19
C ASP A 75 9.74 -39.15 10.49
N TYR A 76 10.29 -38.37 11.41
CA TYR A 76 9.74 -38.21 12.76
C TYR A 76 9.33 -36.77 13.06
N PRO A 77 8.37 -36.54 13.98
CA PRO A 77 7.59 -37.52 14.74
C PRO A 77 6.42 -38.13 13.96
N LYS A 78 6.16 -39.43 14.16
CA LYS A 78 5.05 -40.18 13.54
C LYS A 78 3.91 -40.38 14.52
N VAL A 79 2.67 -40.15 14.05
CA VAL A 79 1.44 -40.38 14.83
C VAL A 79 0.61 -41.47 14.18
N ILE A 80 0.44 -42.58 14.89
CA ILE A 80 -0.30 -43.76 14.44
C ILE A 80 -1.55 -43.93 15.30
N ILE A 81 -2.71 -43.72 14.70
CA ILE A 81 -4.00 -43.81 15.38
C ILE A 81 -4.39 -45.28 15.56
N HIS A 82 -4.89 -45.66 16.73
CA HIS A 82 -5.36 -47.03 16.95
C HIS A 82 -6.62 -47.30 16.11
N PRO A 83 -6.70 -48.43 15.37
CA PRO A 83 -7.77 -48.67 14.42
C PRO A 83 -9.15 -48.89 15.07
N LEU A 84 -9.17 -49.42 16.30
CA LEU A 84 -10.41 -49.79 17.01
C LEU A 84 -10.76 -48.87 18.18
N ASP A 85 -9.82 -48.03 18.62
CA ASP A 85 -9.99 -47.21 19.82
C ASP A 85 -9.85 -45.75 19.42
N THR A 86 -10.91 -44.97 19.66
CA THR A 86 -11.02 -43.59 19.18
C THR A 86 -10.13 -42.61 19.94
N CYS A 87 -9.58 -43.01 21.09
CA CYS A 87 -8.76 -42.17 21.96
C CYS A 87 -7.30 -42.63 22.03
N LYS A 88 -7.00 -43.89 21.66
CA LYS A 88 -5.62 -44.42 21.63
C LYS A 88 -4.84 -44.02 20.38
N PHE A 89 -3.56 -43.75 20.58
CA PHE A 89 -2.60 -43.55 19.51
C PHE A 89 -1.17 -43.87 19.97
N ARG A 90 -0.31 -44.20 19.01
CA ARG A 90 1.13 -44.36 19.19
C ARG A 90 1.84 -43.12 18.65
N LEU A 91 2.71 -42.54 19.45
CA LEU A 91 3.58 -41.43 19.06
C LEU A 91 5.02 -41.93 19.02
N GLU A 92 5.63 -41.88 17.85
CA GLU A 92 7.04 -42.22 17.65
C GLU A 92 7.82 -40.94 17.45
N LEU A 93 8.75 -40.66 18.35
CA LEU A 93 9.56 -39.45 18.30
C LEU A 93 10.93 -39.67 17.64
N SER A 94 11.40 -40.92 17.60
CA SER A 94 12.62 -41.32 16.88
C SER A 94 12.58 -42.82 16.53
N GLU A 95 13.63 -43.33 15.88
CA GLU A 95 13.82 -44.75 15.61
C GLU A 95 14.11 -45.58 16.88
N GLU A 96 14.64 -44.94 17.93
CA GLU A 96 14.91 -45.60 19.21
C GLU A 96 13.62 -46.04 19.90
N GLN A 97 13.59 -47.30 20.35
CA GLN A 97 12.42 -47.90 21.00
C GLN A 97 12.00 -47.18 22.29
N ASP A 98 12.92 -46.50 22.98
CA ASP A 98 12.62 -45.76 24.21
C ASP A 98 11.82 -44.46 23.96
N LYS A 99 11.75 -44.00 22.70
CA LYS A 99 11.02 -42.79 22.28
C LYS A 99 9.70 -43.12 21.57
N VAL A 100 9.17 -44.33 21.79
CA VAL A 100 7.87 -44.76 21.30
C VAL A 100 6.88 -44.80 22.46
N TYR A 101 5.81 -44.01 22.35
CA TYR A 101 4.83 -43.84 23.42
C TYR A 101 3.45 -44.33 22.99
N HIS A 102 2.77 -45.01 23.91
CA HIS A 102 1.37 -45.42 23.76
C HIS A 102 0.48 -44.54 24.62
N PHE A 103 -0.27 -43.65 23.97
CA PHE A 103 -1.10 -42.64 24.62
C PHE A 103 -2.59 -42.89 24.47
N VAL A 104 -3.34 -42.43 25.45
CA VAL A 104 -4.79 -42.21 25.41
C VAL A 104 -5.05 -40.71 25.58
N ALA A 105 -5.65 -40.10 24.57
CA ALA A 105 -6.11 -38.72 24.67
C ALA A 105 -7.39 -38.62 25.53
N LEU A 106 -7.68 -37.42 26.05
CA LEU A 106 -8.91 -37.18 26.81
C LEU A 106 -10.19 -37.37 25.99
N SER A 107 -10.09 -37.20 24.67
CA SER A 107 -11.21 -37.36 23.74
C SER A 107 -10.71 -37.70 22.34
N ARG A 108 -11.61 -38.23 21.50
CA ARG A 108 -11.37 -38.42 20.07
C ARG A 108 -10.90 -37.13 19.39
N THR A 109 -11.57 -36.01 19.68
CA THR A 109 -11.22 -34.68 19.14
C THR A 109 -9.82 -34.27 19.57
N SER A 110 -9.44 -34.49 20.83
CA SER A 110 -8.08 -34.18 21.30
C SER A 110 -7.03 -35.02 20.58
N ARG A 111 -7.26 -36.33 20.39
CA ARG A 111 -6.38 -37.20 19.60
C ARG A 111 -6.23 -36.68 18.17
N ASP A 112 -7.33 -36.32 17.53
CA ASP A 112 -7.34 -35.82 16.16
C ASP A 112 -6.60 -34.49 16.03
N LEU A 113 -6.80 -33.56 16.97
CA LEU A 113 -6.07 -32.29 16.99
C LEU A 113 -4.56 -32.50 17.17
N ILE A 114 -4.13 -33.40 18.06
CA ILE A 114 -2.72 -33.76 18.21
C ILE A 114 -2.15 -34.26 16.87
N ALA A 115 -2.82 -35.24 16.26
CA ALA A 115 -2.37 -35.84 15.01
C ALA A 115 -2.33 -34.82 13.86
N LEU A 116 -3.36 -33.97 13.74
CA LEU A 116 -3.43 -32.93 12.71
C LEU A 116 -2.36 -31.87 12.91
N LEU A 117 -2.16 -31.37 14.13
CA LEU A 117 -1.15 -30.35 14.40
C LEU A 117 0.26 -30.84 14.10
N ILE A 118 0.59 -32.06 14.56
CA ILE A 118 1.89 -32.66 14.28
C ILE A 118 2.09 -32.77 12.77
N ARG A 119 1.10 -33.27 12.02
CA ARG A 119 1.18 -33.36 10.55
C ARG A 119 1.26 -31.99 9.87
N CYS A 120 0.53 -30.98 10.36
CA CYS A 120 0.56 -29.63 9.80
C CYS A 120 1.92 -28.94 9.99
N PHE A 121 2.50 -29.01 11.20
CA PHE A 121 3.82 -28.43 11.45
C PHE A 121 4.94 -29.22 10.79
N HIS A 122 4.85 -30.56 10.79
CA HIS A 122 5.76 -31.42 10.02
C HIS A 122 5.73 -31.09 8.52
N ALA A 123 4.54 -30.90 7.95
CA ALA A 123 4.39 -30.48 6.56
C ALA A 123 4.98 -29.09 6.30
N ARG A 124 4.82 -28.14 7.22
CA ARG A 124 5.44 -26.80 7.09
C ARG A 124 6.96 -26.85 7.11
N GLN A 125 7.56 -27.72 7.90
CA GLN A 125 9.01 -27.80 8.04
C GLN A 125 9.69 -28.69 7.00
N TYR A 126 9.07 -29.81 6.63
CA TYR A 126 9.74 -30.89 5.90
C TYR A 126 9.05 -31.35 4.62
N VAL A 127 7.83 -30.87 4.32
CA VAL A 127 7.30 -30.97 2.96
C VAL A 127 7.95 -29.86 2.13
N ALA A 128 9.24 -30.03 1.89
CA ALA A 128 9.99 -29.18 0.99
C ALA A 128 9.33 -29.29 -0.38
N THR A 129 9.05 -28.15 -1.02
CA THR A 129 8.59 -28.10 -2.41
C THR A 129 9.52 -28.95 -3.29
N ALA A 130 10.82 -29.00 -2.99
CA ALA A 130 11.79 -29.88 -3.64
C ALA A 130 11.48 -31.39 -3.50
N PHE A 131 11.02 -31.87 -2.33
CA PHE A 131 10.63 -33.27 -2.13
C PHE A 131 9.38 -33.61 -2.95
N ILE A 132 8.36 -32.75 -2.90
CA ILE A 132 7.15 -32.90 -3.73
C ILE A 132 7.52 -32.90 -5.22
N LEU A 133 8.33 -31.93 -5.66
CA LEU A 133 8.75 -31.79 -7.04
C LEU A 133 9.59 -32.99 -7.50
N SER A 134 10.46 -33.54 -6.65
CA SER A 134 11.24 -34.74 -6.97
C SER A 134 10.40 -36.02 -7.07
N ARG A 135 9.24 -36.07 -6.41
CA ARG A 135 8.28 -37.18 -6.53
C ARG A 135 7.28 -37.00 -7.66
N LEU A 136 6.92 -35.77 -7.98
CA LEU A 136 5.99 -35.43 -9.05
C LEU A 136 6.66 -35.40 -10.42
N PHE A 137 7.94 -35.03 -10.51
CA PHE A 137 8.67 -34.90 -11.76
C PHE A 137 9.88 -35.83 -11.78
N GLN A 138 10.07 -36.53 -12.90
CA GLN A 138 11.27 -37.35 -13.11
C GLN A 138 12.56 -36.52 -13.03
N ASN A 139 12.49 -35.23 -13.38
CA ASN A 139 13.59 -34.30 -13.27
C ASN A 139 13.11 -32.87 -12.94
N PRO A 140 12.99 -32.50 -11.65
CA PRO A 140 12.41 -31.22 -11.23
C PRO A 140 13.22 -29.99 -11.63
N ALA A 141 14.48 -30.15 -12.04
CA ALA A 141 15.34 -29.06 -12.50
C ALA A 141 15.11 -28.68 -13.97
N THR A 142 14.30 -29.45 -14.72
CA THR A 142 14.08 -29.23 -16.16
C THR A 142 12.68 -28.65 -16.40
N PRO A 143 12.55 -27.45 -16.98
CA PRO A 143 11.25 -26.92 -17.36
C PRO A 143 10.52 -27.86 -18.33
N GLY A 144 9.31 -28.31 -17.96
CA GLY A 144 8.51 -29.23 -18.77
C GLY A 144 8.84 -30.72 -18.59
N ALA A 145 9.57 -31.10 -17.53
CA ALA A 145 9.79 -32.50 -17.22
C ALA A 145 8.46 -33.27 -17.11
N PRO A 146 8.38 -34.50 -17.66
CA PRO A 146 7.18 -35.32 -17.54
C PRO A 146 6.95 -35.71 -16.09
N LEU A 147 5.67 -35.82 -15.73
CA LEU A 147 5.28 -36.32 -14.41
C LEU A 147 5.78 -37.76 -14.25
N THR A 148 6.31 -38.08 -13.08
CA THR A 148 6.56 -39.47 -12.69
C THR A 148 5.23 -40.21 -12.70
N SER A 149 5.17 -41.43 -13.25
CA SER A 149 3.96 -42.25 -13.12
C SER A 149 3.84 -42.68 -11.66
N VAL A 150 3.22 -41.85 -10.84
CA VAL A 150 3.02 -42.15 -9.42
C VAL A 150 2.04 -43.32 -9.37
N ALA A 151 2.52 -44.48 -8.91
CA ALA A 151 1.65 -45.61 -8.62
C ALA A 151 0.57 -45.15 -7.63
N HIS A 152 -0.65 -45.67 -7.76
CA HIS A 152 -1.92 -45.27 -7.11
C HIS A 152 -1.97 -45.20 -5.55
N TYR A 153 -0.83 -45.09 -4.86
CA TYR A 153 -0.72 -45.09 -3.41
C TYR A 153 -0.44 -43.71 -2.79
N ASP A 154 -0.12 -42.66 -3.56
CA ASP A 154 0.17 -41.30 -3.06
C ASP A 154 -0.93 -40.28 -3.46
N LEU A 155 -2.20 -40.63 -3.21
CA LEU A 155 -3.39 -39.80 -3.49
C LEU A 155 -3.32 -38.38 -2.89
N ASP A 156 -2.56 -38.22 -1.80
CA ASP A 156 -2.34 -36.94 -1.13
C ASP A 156 -1.41 -36.00 -1.89
N ILE A 157 -0.46 -36.55 -2.66
CA ILE A 157 0.50 -35.76 -3.46
C ILE A 157 -0.19 -35.17 -4.71
N GLU A 158 -1.03 -35.96 -5.38
CA GLU A 158 -1.84 -35.48 -6.51
C GLU A 158 -2.81 -34.37 -6.08
N ARG A 159 -3.52 -34.55 -4.97
CA ARG A 159 -4.42 -33.53 -4.42
C ARG A 159 -3.69 -32.27 -3.99
N LEU A 160 -2.49 -32.41 -3.43
CA LEU A 160 -1.64 -31.27 -3.09
C LEU A 160 -1.16 -30.55 -4.35
N GLY A 161 -0.79 -31.30 -5.40
CA GLY A 161 -0.45 -30.78 -6.72
C GLY A 161 -1.60 -29.98 -7.34
N ASP A 162 -2.83 -30.51 -7.32
CA ASP A 162 -4.03 -29.80 -7.79
C ASP A 162 -4.30 -28.51 -7.00
N ARG A 163 -4.09 -28.54 -5.68
CA ARG A 163 -4.27 -27.37 -4.82
C ARG A 163 -3.21 -26.31 -5.10
N LEU A 164 -1.95 -26.71 -5.22
CA LEU A 164 -0.84 -25.83 -5.61
C LEU A 164 -1.07 -25.25 -7.00
N GLY A 165 -1.56 -26.05 -7.96
CA GLY A 165 -1.90 -25.57 -9.30
C GLY A 165 -3.02 -24.52 -9.29
N LYS A 166 -4.06 -24.73 -8.48
CA LYS A 166 -5.14 -23.74 -8.28
C LYS A 166 -4.64 -22.46 -7.62
N GLU A 167 -3.76 -22.56 -6.62
CA GLU A 167 -3.15 -21.38 -5.99
C GLU A 167 -2.21 -20.63 -6.94
N LEU A 168 -1.40 -21.35 -7.73
CA LEU A 168 -0.56 -20.75 -8.75
C LEU A 168 -1.40 -19.98 -9.77
N ASN A 169 -2.48 -20.59 -10.29
CA ASN A 169 -3.38 -19.93 -11.24
C ASN A 169 -4.03 -18.67 -10.65
N ARG A 170 -4.41 -18.69 -9.36
CA ARG A 170 -4.94 -17.51 -8.66
C ARG A 170 -3.88 -16.42 -8.55
N ASN A 171 -2.65 -16.77 -8.18
CA ASN A 171 -1.55 -15.83 -8.05
C ASN A 171 -1.17 -15.22 -9.41
N VAL A 172 -1.18 -16.01 -10.48
CA VAL A 172 -0.95 -15.52 -11.85
C VAL A 172 -2.03 -14.49 -12.25
N ALA A 173 -3.31 -14.81 -12.02
CA ALA A 173 -4.40 -13.87 -12.31
C ALA A 173 -4.30 -12.58 -11.49
N GLN A 174 -3.87 -12.67 -10.22
CA GLN A 174 -3.60 -11.49 -9.40
C GLN A 174 -2.44 -10.68 -9.96
N LEU A 175 -1.35 -11.32 -10.36
CA LEU A 175 -0.18 -10.65 -10.93
C LEU A 175 -0.54 -9.91 -12.23
N GLU A 176 -1.31 -10.51 -13.12
CA GLU A 176 -1.82 -9.86 -14.34
C GLU A 176 -2.66 -8.60 -14.01
N SER A 177 -3.49 -8.68 -12.95
CA SER A 177 -4.29 -7.53 -12.51
C SER A 177 -3.41 -6.39 -11.98
N VAL A 178 -2.37 -6.72 -11.20
CA VAL A 178 -1.41 -5.74 -10.66
C VAL A 178 -0.59 -5.12 -11.78
N GLU A 179 -0.11 -5.92 -12.75
CA GLU A 179 0.60 -5.39 -13.92
C GLU A 179 -0.23 -4.40 -14.72
N LYS A 180 -1.54 -4.64 -14.85
CA LYS A 180 -2.46 -3.71 -15.52
C LYS A 180 -2.55 -2.38 -14.76
N VAL A 181 -2.66 -2.43 -13.43
CA VAL A 181 -2.66 -1.23 -12.58
C VAL A 181 -1.34 -0.47 -12.71
N VAL A 182 -0.20 -1.17 -12.67
CA VAL A 182 1.13 -0.57 -12.83
C VAL A 182 1.30 0.07 -14.21
N ARG A 183 0.81 -0.57 -15.27
CA ARG A 183 0.82 0.01 -16.62
C ARG A 183 -0.01 1.29 -16.69
N ASN A 184 -1.22 1.30 -16.13
CA ASN A 184 -2.08 2.48 -16.09
C ASN A 184 -1.44 3.62 -15.30
N ALA A 185 -0.92 3.34 -14.09
CA ALA A 185 -0.25 4.33 -13.27
C ALA A 185 0.98 4.94 -13.96
N ASN A 186 1.73 4.13 -14.73
CA ASN A 186 2.85 4.64 -15.52
C ASN A 186 2.42 5.53 -16.70
N LEU A 187 1.27 5.26 -17.31
CA LEU A 187 0.71 6.13 -18.35
C LEU A 187 0.27 7.47 -17.75
N GLU A 188 -0.49 7.45 -16.65
CA GLU A 188 -0.93 8.65 -15.94
C GLU A 188 0.28 9.49 -15.46
N LYS A 189 1.32 8.84 -14.92
CA LYS A 189 2.57 9.51 -14.54
C LYS A 189 3.21 10.24 -15.72
N ARG A 190 3.27 9.62 -16.90
CA ARG A 190 3.85 10.25 -18.10
C ARG A 190 3.00 11.43 -18.57
N GLU A 191 1.68 11.31 -18.51
CA GLU A 191 0.76 12.39 -18.87
C GLU A 191 0.90 13.58 -17.91
N LEU A 192 0.93 13.34 -16.59
CA LEU A 192 1.18 14.37 -15.59
C LEU A 192 2.56 15.03 -15.77
N GLN A 193 3.60 14.26 -16.11
CA GLN A 193 4.91 14.81 -16.42
C GLN A 193 4.88 15.70 -17.68
N ALA A 194 4.12 15.32 -18.71
CA ALA A 194 3.95 16.13 -19.90
C ALA A 194 3.21 17.44 -19.60
N GLN A 195 2.11 17.38 -18.83
CA GLN A 195 1.35 18.56 -18.40
C GLN A 195 2.20 19.51 -17.52
N LEU A 196 3.01 18.97 -16.61
CA LEU A 196 3.96 19.76 -15.83
C LEU A 196 5.01 20.42 -16.73
N GLY A 197 5.52 19.70 -17.72
CA GLY A 197 6.46 20.25 -18.71
C GLY A 197 5.84 21.40 -19.52
N GLU A 198 4.62 21.23 -20.01
CA GLU A 198 3.88 22.27 -20.73
C GLU A 198 3.62 23.49 -19.84
N THR A 199 3.23 23.25 -18.59
CA THR A 199 2.99 24.31 -17.60
C THR A 199 4.27 25.09 -17.32
N ILE A 200 5.39 24.41 -17.07
CA ILE A 200 6.70 25.03 -16.85
C ILE A 200 7.12 25.84 -18.09
N ASN A 201 6.96 25.31 -19.29
CA ASN A 201 7.27 26.02 -20.53
C ASN A 201 6.40 27.28 -20.67
N SER A 202 5.10 27.19 -20.40
CA SER A 202 4.18 28.34 -20.47
C SER A 202 4.57 29.46 -19.50
N TYR A 203 4.96 29.11 -18.27
CA TYR A 203 5.43 30.08 -17.28
C TYR A 203 6.80 30.64 -17.65
N THR A 204 7.70 29.82 -18.20
CA THR A 204 9.02 30.28 -18.68
C THR A 204 8.87 31.29 -19.81
N GLU A 205 8.02 31.01 -20.80
CA GLU A 205 7.70 31.95 -21.87
C GLU A 205 7.05 33.25 -21.34
N ALA A 206 6.17 33.16 -20.34
CA ALA A 206 5.57 34.34 -19.73
C ALA A 206 6.61 35.20 -19.01
N ILE A 207 7.54 34.57 -18.29
CA ILE A 207 8.66 35.24 -17.62
C ILE A 207 9.60 35.89 -18.66
N GLU A 208 9.91 35.20 -19.76
CA GLU A 208 10.72 35.75 -20.85
C GLU A 208 10.04 36.94 -21.52
N LYS A 209 8.73 36.86 -21.79
CA LYS A 209 7.95 37.99 -22.33
C LYS A 209 7.96 39.18 -21.38
N LEU A 210 7.80 38.95 -20.07
CA LEU A 210 7.90 40.02 -19.07
C LEU A 210 9.30 40.62 -19.02
N HIS A 211 10.36 39.81 -19.07
CA HIS A 211 11.74 40.30 -19.16
C HIS A 211 11.96 41.13 -20.43
N GLN A 212 11.48 40.66 -21.59
CA GLN A 212 11.57 41.40 -22.85
C GLN A 212 10.78 42.70 -22.85
N GLN A 213 9.67 42.79 -22.11
CA GLN A 213 8.91 44.03 -21.92
C GLN A 213 9.63 45.01 -20.98
N LEU A 214 10.30 44.50 -19.94
CA LEU A 214 11.05 45.31 -18.96
C LEU A 214 12.41 45.79 -19.49
N THR A 215 13.06 45.04 -20.38
CA THR A 215 14.40 45.36 -20.89
C THR A 215 14.48 46.68 -21.70
N PRO A 216 13.54 47.02 -22.60
CA PRO A 216 13.50 48.33 -23.25
C PRO A 216 13.06 49.46 -22.31
N ALA A 217 12.22 49.18 -21.32
CA ALA A 217 11.81 50.15 -20.31
C ALA A 217 12.97 50.55 -19.38
N ALA A 218 13.87 49.60 -19.06
CA ALA A 218 15.07 49.85 -18.27
C ALA A 218 16.20 50.55 -19.05
N LYS A 219 16.22 50.47 -20.39
CA LYS A 219 17.25 51.09 -21.26
C LYS A 219 16.96 52.53 -21.69
N GLY A 220 16.03 53.23 -21.03
CA GLY A 220 15.92 54.69 -21.12
C GLY A 220 15.32 55.27 -22.42
N GLY A 221 14.90 54.45 -23.38
CA GLY A 221 14.37 54.93 -24.67
C GLY A 221 13.07 55.74 -24.53
N ALA A 222 12.12 55.25 -23.73
CA ALA A 222 10.86 55.96 -23.49
C ALA A 222 11.05 57.24 -22.66
N ALA A 223 11.94 57.22 -21.67
CA ALA A 223 12.24 58.38 -20.83
C ALA A 223 12.96 59.49 -21.61
N ALA A 224 13.92 59.13 -22.48
CA ALA A 224 14.61 60.08 -23.36
C ALA A 224 13.66 60.67 -24.41
N SER A 225 12.80 59.86 -25.01
CA SER A 225 11.77 60.32 -25.96
C SER A 225 10.75 61.25 -25.29
N LEU A 226 10.33 60.95 -24.06
CA LEU A 226 9.44 61.80 -23.27
C LEU A 226 10.13 63.10 -22.85
N GLN A 227 11.41 63.07 -22.49
CA GLN A 227 12.17 64.29 -22.21
C GLN A 227 12.30 65.19 -23.43
N LEU A 228 12.53 64.62 -24.62
CA LEU A 228 12.58 65.36 -25.88
C LEU A 228 11.20 65.97 -26.20
N GLN A 229 10.13 65.18 -26.07
CA GLN A 229 8.76 65.69 -26.26
C GLN A 229 8.37 66.77 -25.25
N ILE A 230 8.79 66.66 -23.99
CA ILE A 230 8.55 67.68 -22.97
C ILE A 230 9.32 68.96 -23.32
N HIS A 231 10.54 68.85 -23.84
CA HIS A 231 11.34 69.99 -24.28
C HIS A 231 10.68 70.70 -25.48
N ASP A 232 10.25 69.95 -26.50
CA ASP A 232 9.57 70.50 -27.68
C ASP A 232 8.19 71.07 -27.32
N ALA A 233 7.45 70.41 -26.43
CA ALA A 233 6.19 70.93 -25.91
C ALA A 233 6.41 72.24 -25.11
N ARG A 234 7.51 72.37 -24.36
CA ARG A 234 7.85 73.63 -23.69
C ARG A 234 8.22 74.72 -24.69
N ALA A 235 9.01 74.42 -25.71
CA ALA A 235 9.38 75.38 -26.75
C ALA A 235 8.16 75.88 -27.53
N THR A 236 7.26 74.97 -27.92
CA THR A 236 5.99 75.33 -28.58
C THR A 236 5.07 76.11 -27.65
N ASN A 237 4.98 75.76 -26.37
CA ASN A 237 4.17 76.50 -25.40
C ASN A 237 4.73 77.91 -25.13
N SER A 238 6.05 78.08 -25.04
CA SER A 238 6.68 79.41 -24.97
C SER A 238 6.40 80.25 -26.23
N ARG A 239 6.43 79.62 -27.41
CA ARG A 239 6.08 80.29 -28.67
C ARG A 239 4.60 80.68 -28.72
N LEU A 240 3.70 79.78 -28.34
CA LEU A 240 2.27 80.04 -28.27
C LEU A 240 1.92 81.10 -27.21
N GLN A 241 2.68 81.18 -26.11
CA GLN A 241 2.52 82.25 -25.12
C GLN A 241 2.89 83.62 -25.70
N LEU A 242 3.96 83.69 -26.51
CA LEU A 242 4.31 84.91 -27.23
C LEU A 242 3.23 85.27 -28.26
N GLU A 243 2.79 84.30 -29.08
CA GLU A 243 1.71 84.50 -30.04
C GLU A 243 0.39 84.92 -29.35
N LEU A 244 0.06 84.38 -28.18
CA LEU A 244 -1.10 84.80 -27.38
C LEU A 244 -0.93 86.21 -26.80
N GLN A 245 0.29 86.62 -26.47
CA GLN A 245 0.58 87.97 -25.99
C GLN A 245 0.45 88.99 -27.12
N GLU A 246 0.79 88.60 -28.35
CA GLU A 246 0.61 89.39 -29.57
C GLU A 246 -0.85 89.42 -30.07
N LEU A 247 -1.60 88.32 -29.93
CA LEU A 247 -2.99 88.22 -30.37
C LEU A 247 -4.02 88.78 -29.37
N ARG A 248 -3.67 88.91 -28.09
CA ARG A 248 -4.54 89.54 -27.08
C ARG A 248 -5.02 90.96 -27.46
N PRO A 249 -4.16 91.89 -27.91
CA PRO A 249 -4.61 93.20 -28.36
C PRO A 249 -5.48 93.12 -29.62
N ALA A 250 -5.21 92.18 -30.53
CA ALA A 250 -6.01 91.98 -31.75
C ALA A 250 -7.41 91.41 -31.44
N LEU A 251 -7.52 90.48 -30.47
CA LEU A 251 -8.80 89.91 -30.04
C LEU A 251 -9.65 90.92 -29.26
N GLU A 252 -9.05 91.84 -28.49
CA GLU A 252 -9.78 92.96 -27.88
C GLU A 252 -10.35 93.92 -28.94
N GLU A 253 -9.70 94.04 -30.09
CA GLU A 253 -10.16 94.78 -31.27
C GLU A 253 -11.28 94.05 -32.02
N GLU A 254 -11.19 92.73 -32.16
CA GLU A 254 -12.19 91.89 -32.86
C GLU A 254 -13.47 91.69 -32.03
N LYS A 255 -13.34 91.58 -30.70
CA LYS A 255 -14.47 91.37 -29.76
C LYS A 255 -15.36 92.61 -29.61
N GLN A 256 -14.91 93.77 -30.10
CA GLN A 256 -15.73 94.97 -30.28
C GLN A 256 -16.55 94.95 -31.59
N ARG A 257 -16.32 93.99 -32.50
CA ARG A 257 -16.94 93.97 -33.84
C ARG A 257 -17.91 92.83 -34.14
N SER A 258 -18.01 91.78 -33.32
CA SER A 258 -18.93 90.67 -33.66
C SER A 258 -19.58 90.06 -32.43
N ALA A 259 -20.74 90.59 -32.05
CA ALA A 259 -21.75 89.85 -31.30
C ALA A 259 -22.85 89.42 -32.28
N GLY A 260 -23.04 88.10 -32.41
CA GLY A 260 -24.14 87.47 -33.16
C GLY A 260 -23.65 86.61 -34.33
N ASP A 261 -23.82 85.29 -34.26
CA ASP A 261 -25.04 84.71 -34.84
C ASP A 261 -25.17 83.18 -34.66
N ASP A 262 -26.43 82.79 -34.75
CA ASP A 262 -27.12 81.52 -34.59
C ASP A 262 -26.53 80.26 -35.26
N VAL A 263 -26.78 79.12 -34.61
CA VAL A 263 -26.54 77.77 -35.12
C VAL A 263 -27.87 77.15 -35.52
N ASP A 264 -28.14 77.09 -36.83
CA ASP A 264 -28.89 75.97 -37.39
C ASP A 264 -28.37 75.63 -38.80
N GLY A 265 -27.82 74.42 -38.91
CA GLY A 265 -27.10 73.95 -40.09
C GLY A 265 -26.63 72.49 -39.92
N PRO A 266 -25.85 71.95 -40.87
CA PRO A 266 -25.54 70.52 -41.05
C PRO A 266 -24.94 69.77 -39.83
N ALA A 267 -24.59 70.49 -38.77
CA ALA A 267 -24.23 69.97 -37.46
C ALA A 267 -25.36 69.15 -36.78
N ALA A 268 -26.64 69.45 -37.01
CA ALA A 268 -27.75 68.67 -36.45
C ALA A 268 -27.83 67.26 -37.06
N GLN A 269 -27.51 67.14 -38.35
CA GLN A 269 -27.53 65.86 -39.08
C GLN A 269 -26.29 65.01 -38.80
N ALA A 270 -25.14 65.63 -38.56
CA ALA A 270 -23.95 64.94 -38.07
C ALA A 270 -24.17 64.37 -36.65
N ARG A 271 -24.87 65.10 -35.78
CA ARG A 271 -25.26 64.62 -34.44
C ARG A 271 -26.22 63.43 -34.50
N ALA A 272 -27.20 63.45 -35.41
CA ALA A 272 -28.13 62.33 -35.58
C ALA A 272 -27.41 61.03 -35.99
N ARG A 273 -26.46 61.10 -36.94
CA ARG A 273 -25.64 59.94 -37.35
C ARG A 273 -24.73 59.43 -36.23
N ALA A 274 -24.17 60.32 -35.42
CA ALA A 274 -23.37 59.94 -34.26
C ALA A 274 -24.22 59.21 -33.20
N VAL A 275 -25.46 59.65 -32.97
CA VAL A 275 -26.39 58.99 -32.05
C VAL A 275 -26.76 57.58 -32.51
N GLU A 276 -26.97 57.37 -33.82
CA GLU A 276 -27.22 56.02 -34.36
C GLU A 276 -25.99 55.11 -34.25
N ALA A 277 -24.79 55.63 -34.50
CA ALA A 277 -23.55 54.87 -34.32
C ALA A 277 -23.35 54.43 -32.86
N PHE A 278 -23.58 55.34 -31.90
CA PHE A 278 -23.52 55.00 -30.48
C PHE A 278 -24.60 54.00 -30.05
N ARG A 279 -25.80 54.02 -30.65
CA ARG A 279 -26.83 53.00 -30.39
C ARG A 279 -26.41 51.61 -30.87
N ALA A 280 -25.78 51.53 -32.05
CA ALA A 280 -25.25 50.26 -32.56
C ALA A 280 -24.15 49.71 -31.63
N GLU A 281 -23.24 50.57 -31.19
CA GLU A 281 -22.15 50.21 -30.26
C GLU A 281 -22.70 49.74 -28.89
N ILE A 282 -23.67 50.45 -28.31
CA ILE A 282 -24.33 50.03 -27.06
C ILE A 282 -24.96 48.64 -27.20
N THR A 283 -25.55 48.33 -28.36
CA THR A 283 -26.17 47.03 -28.61
C THR A 283 -25.11 45.92 -28.70
N GLN A 284 -23.99 46.19 -29.37
CA GLN A 284 -22.85 45.28 -29.45
C GLN A 284 -22.21 45.03 -28.08
N LEU A 285 -22.02 46.08 -27.28
CA LEU A 285 -21.49 45.99 -25.91
C LEU A 285 -22.42 45.18 -25.01
N ARG A 286 -23.75 45.38 -25.09
CA ARG A 286 -24.72 44.56 -24.35
C ARG A 286 -24.65 43.08 -24.71
N SER A 287 -24.49 42.75 -26.00
CA SER A 287 -24.32 41.36 -26.43
C SER A 287 -23.03 40.73 -25.88
N SER A 288 -21.94 41.52 -25.81
CA SER A 288 -20.65 41.08 -25.29
C SER A 288 -20.70 40.87 -23.77
N ILE A 289 -21.38 41.77 -23.05
CA ILE A 289 -21.64 41.63 -21.60
C ILE A 289 -22.45 40.36 -21.31
N SER A 290 -23.49 40.07 -22.10
CA SER A 290 -24.29 38.85 -21.91
C SER A 290 -23.47 37.57 -22.13
N LYS A 291 -22.60 37.54 -23.15
CA LYS A 291 -21.67 36.41 -23.37
C LYS A 291 -20.67 36.24 -22.22
N LEU A 292 -20.10 37.35 -21.74
CA LEU A 292 -19.18 37.33 -20.60
C LEU A 292 -19.87 36.87 -19.32
N ALA A 293 -21.12 37.27 -19.09
CA ALA A 293 -21.92 36.82 -17.94
C ALA A 293 -22.19 35.30 -17.99
N GLY A 294 -22.55 34.76 -19.16
CA GLY A 294 -22.74 33.31 -19.33
C GLY A 294 -21.46 32.51 -19.08
N ASN A 295 -20.31 33.02 -19.51
CA ASN A 295 -19.02 32.39 -19.22
C ASN A 295 -18.69 32.44 -17.71
N ALA A 296 -19.02 33.55 -17.02
CA ALA A 296 -18.80 33.68 -15.58
C ALA A 296 -19.59 32.64 -14.76
N GLU A 297 -20.84 32.34 -15.14
CA GLU A 297 -21.62 31.28 -14.51
C GLU A 297 -21.00 29.88 -14.73
N GLN A 298 -20.50 29.62 -15.94
CA GLN A 298 -19.81 28.36 -16.23
C GLN A 298 -18.53 28.19 -15.43
N TYR A 299 -17.73 29.26 -15.29
CA TYR A 299 -16.53 29.25 -14.44
C TYR A 299 -16.88 29.02 -12.97
N SER A 300 -17.93 29.68 -12.46
CA SER A 300 -18.42 29.48 -11.09
C SER A 300 -18.84 28.02 -10.83
N GLN A 301 -19.54 27.39 -11.76
CA GLN A 301 -19.90 25.96 -11.66
C GLN A 301 -18.66 25.07 -11.66
N ARG A 302 -17.69 25.33 -12.55
CA ARG A 302 -16.44 24.58 -12.63
C ARG A 302 -15.63 24.71 -11.32
N ASP A 303 -15.54 25.91 -10.76
CA ASP A 303 -14.88 26.17 -9.49
C ASP A 303 -15.55 25.44 -8.34
N MET A 304 -16.89 25.35 -8.32
CA MET A 304 -17.62 24.53 -7.35
C MET A 304 -17.28 23.04 -7.48
N THR A 305 -17.21 22.51 -8.70
CA THR A 305 -16.84 21.09 -8.92
C THR A 305 -15.42 20.82 -8.44
N ILE A 306 -14.46 21.67 -8.80
CA ILE A 306 -13.05 21.56 -8.39
C ILE A 306 -12.94 21.67 -6.85
N SER A 307 -13.67 22.60 -6.24
CA SER A 307 -13.69 22.78 -4.78
C SER A 307 -14.20 21.53 -4.04
N ASN A 308 -15.24 20.87 -4.56
CA ASN A 308 -15.76 19.63 -4.01
C ASN A 308 -14.77 18.47 -4.18
N GLU A 309 -14.10 18.37 -5.32
CA GLU A 309 -13.10 17.34 -5.57
C GLU A 309 -11.87 17.52 -4.67
N LEU A 310 -11.37 18.76 -4.50
CA LEU A 310 -10.31 19.08 -3.55
C LEU A 310 -10.70 18.71 -2.11
N ARG A 311 -11.96 18.92 -1.72
CA ARG A 311 -12.45 18.51 -0.40
C ARG A 311 -12.40 16.99 -0.24
N ARG A 312 -12.83 16.23 -1.27
CA ARG A 312 -12.79 14.77 -1.24
C ARG A 312 -11.35 14.26 -1.14
N LEU A 313 -10.47 14.76 -2.00
CA LEU A 313 -9.05 14.37 -2.01
C LEU A 313 -8.35 14.68 -0.69
N ARG A 314 -8.67 15.80 -0.04
CA ARG A 314 -8.17 16.09 1.32
C ARG A 314 -8.62 15.05 2.34
N GLY A 315 -9.89 14.63 2.29
CA GLY A 315 -10.40 13.56 3.14
C GLY A 315 -9.70 12.22 2.90
N ASP A 316 -9.45 11.87 1.64
CA ASP A 316 -8.72 10.65 1.27
C ASP A 316 -7.28 10.68 1.80
N VAL A 317 -6.58 11.83 1.66
CA VAL A 317 -5.22 12.04 2.21
C VAL A 317 -5.21 11.91 3.73
N GLU A 318 -6.18 12.49 4.44
CA GLU A 318 -6.29 12.34 5.90
C GLU A 318 -6.52 10.88 6.32
N SER A 319 -7.35 10.14 5.59
CA SER A 319 -7.60 8.72 5.84
C SER A 319 -6.32 7.89 5.66
N LEU A 320 -5.62 8.09 4.54
CA LEU A 320 -4.35 7.42 4.26
C LEU A 320 -3.28 7.77 5.29
N ASN A 321 -3.24 9.01 5.78
CA ASN A 321 -2.27 9.41 6.78
C ASN A 321 -2.54 8.73 8.14
N ARG A 322 -3.81 8.53 8.52
CA ARG A 322 -4.17 7.75 9.72
C ARG A 322 -3.77 6.27 9.59
N GLU A 323 -3.97 5.68 8.41
CA GLU A 323 -3.54 4.31 8.14
C GLU A 323 -2.02 4.17 8.23
N LYS A 324 -1.28 5.11 7.62
CA LYS A 324 0.17 5.20 7.73
C LYS A 324 0.64 5.28 9.18
N GLU A 325 0.07 6.19 9.98
CA GLU A 325 0.39 6.32 11.42
C GLU A 325 0.08 5.02 12.20
N GLY A 326 -0.98 4.31 11.83
CA GLY A 326 -1.31 2.99 12.39
C GLY A 326 -0.24 1.94 12.08
N LEU A 327 0.19 1.87 10.82
CA LEU A 327 1.24 0.94 10.38
C LEU A 327 2.60 1.25 11.02
N GLU A 328 2.97 2.52 11.13
CA GLU A 328 4.21 2.95 11.82
C GLU A 328 4.22 2.52 13.29
N LYS A 329 3.08 2.60 14.00
CA LYS A 329 2.95 2.09 15.37
C LYS A 329 3.11 0.57 15.45
N CYS A 330 2.51 -0.17 14.51
CA CYS A 330 2.66 -1.63 14.45
C CYS A 330 4.12 -2.04 14.21
N ILE A 331 4.83 -1.33 13.32
CA ILE A 331 6.26 -1.56 13.06
C ILE A 331 7.07 -1.29 14.33
N GLY A 332 6.84 -0.15 15.01
CA GLY A 332 7.55 0.17 16.25
C GLY A 332 7.32 -0.86 17.36
N GLN A 333 6.11 -1.40 17.46
CA GLN A 333 5.80 -2.48 18.41
C GLN A 333 6.53 -3.78 18.06
N ALA A 334 6.55 -4.16 16.78
CA ALA A 334 7.27 -5.35 16.33
C ALA A 334 8.79 -5.24 16.54
N ASP A 335 9.37 -4.06 16.32
CA ASP A 335 10.80 -3.80 16.58
C ASP A 335 11.12 -3.89 18.08
N LYS A 336 10.22 -3.40 18.94
CA LYS A 336 10.36 -3.55 20.38
C LYS A 336 10.31 -5.01 20.81
N GLU A 337 9.32 -5.76 20.34
CA GLU A 337 9.21 -7.21 20.62
C GLU A 337 10.43 -7.99 20.15
N LYS A 338 10.97 -7.63 18.99
CA LYS A 338 12.22 -8.18 18.48
C LYS A 338 13.41 -7.87 19.40
N SER A 339 13.53 -6.62 19.87
CA SER A 339 14.58 -6.23 20.81
C SER A 339 14.48 -7.00 22.13
N ASP A 340 13.28 -7.09 22.71
CA ASP A 340 13.02 -7.83 23.94
C ASP A 340 13.37 -9.32 23.76
N LEU A 341 13.07 -9.90 22.60
CA LEU A 341 13.42 -11.29 22.29
C LEU A 341 14.93 -11.51 22.19
N ILE A 342 15.66 -10.56 21.56
CA ILE A 342 17.12 -10.59 21.48
C ILE A 342 17.74 -10.49 22.88
N GLU A 343 17.27 -9.57 23.72
CA GLU A 343 17.75 -9.43 25.10
C GLU A 343 17.51 -10.69 25.92
N ASN A 344 16.32 -11.27 25.84
CA ASN A 344 15.98 -12.54 26.48
C ASN A 344 16.90 -13.67 26.01
N PHE A 345 17.16 -13.75 24.70
CA PHE A 345 18.08 -14.74 24.14
C PHE A 345 19.51 -14.58 24.69
N LEU A 346 20.03 -13.36 24.71
CA LEU A 346 21.35 -13.06 25.26
C LEU A 346 21.45 -13.38 26.75
N TYR A 347 20.40 -13.09 27.52
CA TYR A 347 20.32 -13.43 28.94
C TYR A 347 20.38 -14.94 29.16
N VAL A 348 19.58 -15.72 28.43
CA VAL A 348 19.56 -17.19 28.52
C VAL A 348 20.91 -17.77 28.10
N LYS A 349 21.50 -17.27 27.01
CA LYS A 349 22.85 -17.66 26.57
C LYS A 349 23.89 -17.41 27.66
N GLY A 350 23.89 -16.22 28.28
CA GLY A 350 24.81 -15.91 29.37
C GLY A 350 24.65 -16.81 30.60
N CYS A 351 23.43 -17.26 30.90
CA CYS A 351 23.18 -18.25 31.95
C CYS A 351 23.74 -19.64 31.58
N LEU A 352 23.55 -20.07 30.33
CA LEU A 352 24.07 -21.33 29.81
C LEU A 352 25.60 -21.36 29.82
N ASP A 353 26.25 -20.28 29.35
CA ASP A 353 27.70 -20.17 29.34
C ASP A 353 28.28 -20.29 30.77
N LYS A 354 27.62 -19.67 31.77
CA LYS A 354 28.00 -19.80 33.19
C LYS A 354 27.87 -21.24 33.69
N LEU A 355 26.80 -21.95 33.34
CA LEU A 355 26.61 -23.37 33.71
C LEU A 355 27.66 -24.27 33.07
N GLN A 356 28.00 -24.03 31.81
CA GLN A 356 29.04 -24.77 31.11
C GLN A 356 30.42 -24.54 31.72
N MET A 357 30.75 -23.30 32.10
CA MET A 357 31.99 -23.00 32.80
C MET A 357 32.04 -23.64 34.19
N ALA A 358 30.91 -23.67 34.91
CA ALA A 358 30.82 -24.34 36.21
C ALA A 358 31.00 -25.87 36.10
N SER A 359 30.46 -26.51 35.06
CA SER A 359 30.64 -27.96 34.86
C SER A 359 32.07 -28.32 34.50
N LEU A 360 32.77 -27.47 33.73
CA LEU A 360 34.20 -27.64 33.42
C LEU A 360 35.10 -27.41 34.64
N ALA A 361 34.69 -26.56 35.57
CA ALA A 361 35.46 -26.23 36.79
C ALA A 361 35.23 -27.22 37.94
N SER A 362 34.21 -28.09 37.88
CA SER A 362 33.98 -29.14 38.87
C SER A 362 34.92 -30.32 38.59
N PRO A 363 35.96 -30.57 39.43
CA PRO A 363 36.81 -31.74 39.26
C PRO A 363 35.94 -32.98 39.49
N ALA A 364 36.01 -33.94 38.58
CA ALA A 364 35.38 -35.24 38.76
C ALA A 364 35.84 -35.82 40.11
N ALA A 365 34.89 -36.00 41.03
CA ALA A 365 35.08 -36.70 42.29
C ALA A 365 34.92 -38.22 42.09
#